data_AF-A0A0G4I7Z5-F1
#
_entry.id   AF-A0A0G4I7Z5-F1
#
_cell.length_a   1.000
_cell.length_b   1.000
_cell.length_c   1.000
_cell.angle_alpha   90.00
_cell.angle_beta   90.00
_cell.angle_gamma   90.00
#
_symmetry.space_group_name_H-M   'P 1'
#
loop_
_entity.id
_entity.type
_entity.pdbx_description
1 polymer ?
#
loop_
_entity_poly.entity_id
_entity_poly.type
_entity_poly.pdbx_seq_one_letter_code
_entity_poly.pdbx_strand_id
1 'polypeptide(L)'
;MYVRGQEENFKIIRVTHAQQREDNFLSRFPLGKIPLLELPDGEIVVESQVILSFLEESHRCTVGETSLIPDSPRVRMRMNLMIKIHDQYLSSPSCTQVGFTHTQGCMYVPPPACVSVEAGSEAESVKSMAKTGRVMGLEERALKLKDLDLQLSVLDEIASRGEGPYLCGEQLSLADLTLFPTFCYINFLLPRVFDWPDPFYRSPFLGRWFRFLSSLGPQSETESEGKSSPSPFLRVREELETELGKGQKKRDCDMIRAALSRQKHESGQTEQTLKWVYP
;
A
#
# COMPACT_ATOMS: atom_id res chain seq x y z
N MET A 1 -3.24 -14.27 -6.88
CA MET A 1 -4.44 -14.33 -7.75
C MET A 1 -4.05 -13.98 -9.17
N TYR A 2 -3.96 -12.69 -9.56
CA TYR A 2 -3.67 -12.29 -10.95
C TYR A 2 -2.40 -12.93 -11.56
N VAL A 3 -1.29 -12.98 -10.82
CA VAL A 3 -0.02 -13.60 -11.28
C VAL A 3 -0.16 -15.09 -11.57
N ARG A 4 -1.16 -15.76 -11.00
CA ARG A 4 -1.41 -17.19 -11.18
C ARG A 4 -2.66 -17.46 -12.04
N GLY A 5 -3.32 -16.43 -12.56
CA GLY A 5 -4.58 -16.58 -13.32
C GLY A 5 -5.69 -17.29 -12.54
N GLN A 6 -5.76 -17.09 -11.21
CA GLN A 6 -6.68 -17.84 -10.33
C GLN A 6 -7.91 -17.03 -9.91
N GLU A 7 -8.14 -15.85 -10.49
CA GLU A 7 -9.20 -14.92 -10.03
C GLU A 7 -10.58 -15.56 -9.94
N GLU A 8 -10.96 -16.38 -10.91
CA GLU A 8 -12.26 -17.07 -10.93
C GLU A 8 -12.48 -18.00 -9.73
N ASN A 9 -11.40 -18.47 -9.11
CA ASN A 9 -11.45 -19.35 -7.95
C ASN A 9 -11.70 -18.59 -6.64
N PHE A 10 -11.69 -17.25 -6.67
CA PHE A 10 -11.89 -16.42 -5.48
C PHE A 10 -13.15 -15.56 -5.60
N LYS A 11 -14.02 -15.66 -4.61
CA LYS A 11 -15.09 -14.68 -4.39
C LYS A 11 -14.55 -13.48 -3.61
N ILE A 12 -14.31 -12.36 -4.29
CA ILE A 12 -13.81 -11.13 -3.65
C ILE A 12 -14.96 -10.40 -2.93
N ILE A 13 -14.84 -10.24 -1.61
CA ILE A 13 -15.78 -9.47 -0.80
C ILE A 13 -15.11 -8.16 -0.36
N ARG A 14 -15.66 -7.02 -0.77
CA ARG A 14 -15.20 -5.69 -0.34
C ARG A 14 -15.95 -5.28 0.94
N VAL A 15 -15.19 -4.92 1.98
CA VAL A 15 -15.74 -4.47 3.27
C VAL A 15 -15.23 -3.09 3.65
N THR A 16 -16.13 -2.24 4.13
CA THR A 16 -15.80 -0.91 4.67
C THR A 16 -15.18 -1.02 6.07
N HIS A 17 -14.56 0.07 6.55
CA HIS A 17 -14.10 0.14 7.93
C HIS A 17 -15.22 -0.01 8.96
N ALA A 18 -16.47 0.37 8.63
CA ALA A 18 -17.61 0.18 9.52
C ALA A 18 -17.99 -1.30 9.61
N GLN A 19 -18.07 -1.99 8.47
CA GLN A 19 -18.38 -3.43 8.40
C GLN A 19 -17.33 -4.30 9.11
N GLN A 20 -16.06 -3.88 9.10
CA GLN A 20 -14.99 -4.54 9.86
C GLN A 20 -15.20 -4.51 11.39
N ARG A 21 -16.16 -3.70 11.89
CA ARG A 21 -16.51 -3.58 13.32
C ARG A 21 -17.82 -4.24 13.69
N GLU A 22 -18.52 -4.84 12.74
CA GLU A 22 -19.75 -5.57 12.99
C GLU A 22 -19.43 -6.95 13.59
N ASP A 23 -20.31 -7.45 14.46
CA ASP A 23 -20.10 -8.71 15.20
C ASP A 23 -19.87 -9.92 14.28
N ASN A 24 -20.51 -9.93 13.11
CA ASN A 24 -20.34 -10.97 12.09
C ASN A 24 -18.93 -11.01 11.47
N PHE A 25 -18.21 -9.88 11.44
CA PHE A 25 -16.83 -9.81 10.96
C PHE A 25 -15.85 -10.08 12.11
N LEU A 26 -16.13 -9.49 13.28
CA LEU A 26 -15.31 -9.68 14.47
C LEU A 26 -15.31 -11.13 14.97
N SER A 27 -16.38 -11.89 14.72
CA SER A 27 -16.43 -13.33 15.00
C SER A 27 -15.48 -14.15 14.12
N ARG A 28 -15.13 -13.67 12.92
CA ARG A 28 -14.14 -14.30 12.04
C ARG A 28 -12.71 -13.93 12.44
N PHE A 29 -12.47 -12.65 12.73
CA PHE A 29 -11.17 -12.18 13.18
C PHE A 29 -11.32 -11.04 14.19
N PRO A 30 -10.99 -11.26 15.48
CA PRO A 30 -11.22 -10.29 16.55
C PRO A 30 -10.54 -8.93 16.34
N LEU A 31 -9.44 -8.87 15.58
CA LEU A 31 -8.78 -7.59 15.26
C LEU A 31 -9.59 -6.73 14.27
N GLY A 32 -10.56 -7.32 13.56
CA GLY A 32 -11.37 -6.63 12.55
C GLY A 32 -10.50 -6.07 11.42
N LYS A 33 -9.53 -6.85 10.95
CA LYS A 33 -8.56 -6.45 9.91
C LYS A 33 -8.71 -7.26 8.64
N ILE A 34 -8.28 -6.64 7.56
CA ILE A 34 -8.15 -7.23 6.23
C ILE A 34 -6.70 -7.10 5.77
N PRO A 35 -6.21 -7.99 4.88
CA PRO A 35 -6.94 -9.09 4.22
C PRO A 35 -7.26 -10.27 5.16
N LEU A 36 -8.29 -11.03 4.78
CA LEU A 36 -8.74 -12.27 5.41
C LEU A 36 -9.16 -13.24 4.29
N LEU A 37 -8.68 -14.48 4.35
CA LEU A 37 -9.03 -15.58 3.45
C LEU A 37 -9.83 -16.63 4.23
N GLU A 38 -11.01 -16.98 3.73
CA GLU A 38 -11.86 -18.05 4.26
C GLU A 38 -11.78 -19.24 3.30
N LEU A 39 -11.32 -20.40 3.78
CA LEU A 39 -11.18 -21.62 3.00
C LEU A 39 -12.52 -22.38 2.90
N PRO A 40 -12.68 -23.31 1.93
CA PRO A 40 -13.93 -24.05 1.75
C PRO A 40 -14.37 -24.89 2.97
N ASP A 41 -13.42 -25.29 3.82
CA ASP A 41 -13.67 -26.02 5.08
C ASP A 41 -13.96 -25.10 6.27
N GLY A 42 -13.98 -23.79 6.07
CA GLY A 42 -14.25 -22.76 7.07
C GLY A 42 -13.01 -22.29 7.84
N GLU A 43 -11.80 -22.78 7.53
CA GLU A 43 -10.58 -22.26 8.13
C GLU A 43 -10.32 -20.80 7.70
N ILE A 44 -9.89 -19.97 8.65
CA ILE A 44 -9.63 -18.54 8.45
C ILE A 44 -8.13 -18.28 8.47
N VAL A 45 -7.59 -17.78 7.35
CA VAL A 45 -6.20 -17.34 7.23
C VAL A 45 -6.16 -15.81 7.17
N VAL A 46 -5.39 -15.20 8.06
CA VAL A 46 -5.23 -13.74 8.18
C VAL A 46 -3.77 -13.34 8.02
N GLU A 47 -3.52 -12.04 7.86
CA GLU A 47 -2.22 -11.45 7.52
C GLU A 47 -1.79 -11.72 6.07
N SER A 48 -1.45 -10.65 5.34
CA SER A 48 -1.13 -10.72 3.91
C SER A 48 0.03 -11.66 3.61
N GLN A 49 1.11 -11.63 4.40
CA GLN A 49 2.26 -12.51 4.20
C GLN A 49 1.91 -13.99 4.41
N VAL A 50 1.09 -14.29 5.42
CA VAL A 50 0.67 -15.66 5.73
C VAL A 50 -0.25 -16.18 4.63
N ILE A 51 -1.22 -15.37 4.19
CA ILE A 51 -2.11 -15.68 3.06
C ILE A 51 -1.28 -15.94 1.79
N LEU A 52 -0.34 -15.05 1.45
CA LEU A 52 0.50 -15.21 0.25
C LEU A 52 1.34 -16.48 0.31
N SER A 53 1.92 -16.78 1.47
CA SER A 53 2.72 -18.00 1.67
C SER A 53 1.83 -19.23 1.55
N PHE A 54 0.69 -19.27 2.25
CA PHE A 54 -0.26 -20.37 2.16
C PHE A 54 -0.74 -20.62 0.73
N LEU A 55 -1.09 -19.57 -0.02
CA LEU A 55 -1.51 -19.71 -1.41
C LEU A 55 -0.37 -20.25 -2.28
N GLU A 56 0.83 -19.70 -2.15
CA GLU A 56 1.98 -20.20 -2.93
C GLU A 56 2.31 -21.66 -2.57
N GLU A 57 2.16 -22.06 -1.31
CA GLU A 57 2.45 -23.42 -0.83
C GLU A 57 1.36 -24.44 -1.16
N SER A 58 0.08 -24.07 -1.01
CA SER A 58 -1.07 -24.92 -1.34
C SER A 58 -1.25 -25.08 -2.85
N HIS A 59 -0.79 -24.09 -3.62
CA HIS A 59 -0.74 -24.13 -5.08
C HIS A 59 0.66 -24.49 -5.60
N ARG A 60 1.54 -25.12 -4.80
CA ARG A 60 2.92 -25.48 -5.22
C ARG A 60 2.91 -26.29 -6.52
N CYS A 61 3.06 -25.52 -7.59
CA CYS A 61 3.37 -25.84 -8.97
C CYS A 61 2.41 -26.84 -9.61
N THR A 62 1.38 -26.32 -10.29
CA THR A 62 1.06 -26.84 -11.63
C THR A 62 2.40 -27.07 -12.35
N VAL A 63 2.66 -28.32 -12.74
CA VAL A 63 3.97 -28.75 -13.27
C VAL A 63 4.41 -27.77 -14.37
N GLY A 64 5.53 -27.07 -14.15
CA GLY A 64 6.10 -26.10 -15.10
C GLY A 64 6.11 -24.63 -14.64
N GLU A 65 5.42 -24.26 -13.56
CA GLU A 65 5.48 -22.90 -13.03
C GLU A 65 6.65 -22.66 -12.05
N THR A 66 7.28 -21.48 -12.17
CA THR A 66 8.33 -21.04 -11.23
C THR A 66 7.70 -20.60 -9.91
N SER A 67 8.30 -21.00 -8.78
CA SER A 67 7.81 -20.59 -7.46
C SER A 67 8.15 -19.13 -7.16
N LEU A 68 7.23 -18.43 -6.48
CA LEU A 68 7.44 -17.09 -5.93
C LEU A 68 8.21 -17.11 -4.59
N ILE A 69 8.47 -18.30 -4.04
CA ILE A 69 9.34 -18.50 -2.88
C ILE A 69 10.68 -19.04 -3.40
N PRO A 70 11.76 -18.25 -3.33
CA PRO A 70 13.06 -18.70 -3.82
C PRO A 70 13.57 -19.96 -3.12
N ASP A 71 14.17 -20.88 -3.87
CA ASP A 71 14.80 -22.09 -3.32
C ASP A 71 16.11 -21.79 -2.58
N SER A 72 16.89 -20.83 -3.10
CA SER A 72 18.14 -20.42 -2.49
C SER A 72 17.88 -19.81 -1.10
N PRO A 73 18.46 -20.37 -0.02
CA PRO A 73 18.28 -19.84 1.33
C PRO A 73 18.67 -18.35 1.44
N ARG A 74 19.69 -17.91 0.70
CA ARG A 74 20.16 -16.52 0.70
C ARG A 74 19.17 -15.58 0.02
N VAL A 75 18.53 -16.02 -1.06
CA VAL A 75 17.52 -15.23 -1.77
C VAL A 75 16.22 -15.19 -0.95
N ARG A 76 15.82 -16.33 -0.37
CA ARG A 76 14.66 -16.42 0.54
C ARG A 76 14.83 -15.53 1.78
N MET A 77 16.02 -15.48 2.37
CA MET A 77 16.34 -14.57 3.47
C MET A 77 16.11 -13.10 3.06
N ARG A 78 16.58 -12.70 1.86
CA ARG A 78 16.37 -11.33 1.35
C ARG A 78 14.90 -11.02 1.13
N MET A 79 14.14 -11.95 0.53
CA MET A 79 12.70 -11.83 0.36
C MET A 79 11.99 -11.59 1.69
N ASN A 80 12.28 -12.43 2.69
CA ASN A 80 11.70 -12.30 4.02
C ASN A 80 12.09 -10.99 4.70
N LEU A 81 13.34 -10.54 4.54
CA LEU A 81 13.79 -9.25 5.08
C LEU A 81 13.04 -8.07 4.45
N MET A 82 12.87 -8.06 3.13
CA MET A 82 12.14 -7.00 2.42
C MET A 82 10.68 -6.91 2.89
N ILE A 83 10.01 -8.06 2.98
CA ILE A 83 8.63 -8.16 3.49
C ILE A 83 8.58 -7.65 4.94
N LYS A 84 9.53 -8.06 5.77
CA LYS A 84 9.56 -7.68 7.18
C LYS A 84 9.77 -6.18 7.38
N ILE A 85 10.64 -5.57 6.59
CA ILE A 85 10.87 -4.11 6.61
C ILE A 85 9.61 -3.38 6.19
N HIS A 86 8.96 -3.85 5.10
CA HIS A 86 7.70 -3.28 4.65
C HIS A 86 6.63 -3.30 5.75
N ASP A 87 6.39 -4.46 6.35
CA ASP A 87 5.31 -4.64 7.33
C ASP A 87 5.57 -3.94 8.65
N GLN A 88 6.83 -3.79 9.06
CA GLN A 88 7.17 -3.17 10.34
C GLN A 88 7.38 -1.66 10.27
N TYR A 89 7.96 -1.15 9.19
CA TYR A 89 8.45 0.23 9.15
C TYR A 89 7.78 1.11 8.08
N LEU A 90 7.30 0.53 6.98
CA LEU A 90 6.71 1.28 5.87
C LEU A 90 5.18 1.27 5.92
N SER A 91 4.56 0.12 5.67
CA SER A 91 3.13 -0.07 5.92
C SER A 91 2.88 0.03 7.43
N SER A 92 3.80 -0.52 8.24
CA SER A 92 3.76 -0.56 9.72
C SER A 92 2.48 -1.25 10.24
N PRO A 93 2.45 -1.81 11.46
CA PRO A 93 1.25 -2.43 11.98
C PRO A 93 0.08 -1.44 11.92
N SER A 94 -0.99 -1.85 11.24
CA SER A 94 -2.24 -1.10 11.20
C SER A 94 -2.94 -1.25 12.57
N CYS A 95 -2.38 -0.69 13.64
CA CYS A 95 -3.01 -0.79 14.95
C CYS A 95 -4.11 0.27 15.09
N THR A 96 -5.23 -0.10 15.71
CA THR A 96 -6.40 0.78 15.84
C THR A 96 -6.40 1.53 17.16
N GLN A 97 -5.22 1.63 17.76
CA GLN A 97 -4.99 2.37 18.99
C GLN A 97 -5.22 3.85 18.71
N VAL A 98 -5.90 4.52 19.64
CA VAL A 98 -6.16 5.95 19.57
C VAL A 98 -4.81 6.69 19.57
N GLY A 99 -4.66 7.65 18.66
CA GLY A 99 -3.42 8.44 18.55
C GLY A 99 -2.25 7.71 17.88
N PHE A 100 -2.46 6.50 17.34
CA PHE A 100 -1.44 5.85 16.52
C PHE A 100 -1.76 5.96 15.03
N THR A 101 -0.75 6.37 14.27
CA THR A 101 -0.76 6.31 12.81
C THR A 101 0.51 5.65 12.29
N HIS A 102 0.33 4.74 11.35
CA HIS A 102 1.41 4.05 10.67
C HIS A 102 2.05 4.95 9.61
N THR A 103 3.30 4.69 9.22
CA THR A 103 4.09 5.55 8.32
C THR A 103 3.40 5.82 6.99
N GLN A 104 2.90 4.78 6.30
CA GLN A 104 2.14 4.93 5.05
C GLN A 104 0.89 5.83 5.21
N GLY A 105 0.33 5.93 6.42
CA GLY A 105 -0.81 6.77 6.74
C GLY A 105 -0.57 8.26 6.49
N CYS A 106 0.68 8.71 6.43
CA CYS A 106 1.01 10.11 6.12
C CYS A 106 0.46 10.58 4.78
N MET A 107 0.18 9.66 3.86
CA MET A 107 -0.34 9.98 2.54
C MET A 107 -1.86 10.22 2.50
N TYR A 108 -2.63 9.69 3.45
CA TYR A 108 -4.10 9.66 3.34
C TYR A 108 -4.89 9.72 4.65
N VAL A 109 -4.25 9.68 5.82
CA VAL A 109 -4.96 9.89 7.10
C VAL A 109 -5.28 11.38 7.23
N PRO A 110 -6.54 11.79 7.46
CA PRO A 110 -6.92 13.20 7.47
C PRO A 110 -6.40 13.96 8.71
N PRO A 111 -6.27 15.29 8.67
CA PRO A 111 -5.84 16.08 9.82
C PRO A 111 -6.95 16.27 10.89
N PRO A 112 -6.59 16.51 12.18
CA PRO A 112 -7.56 16.60 13.27
C PRO A 112 -8.61 17.71 13.09
N ALA A 113 -8.18 18.88 12.58
CA ALA A 113 -9.03 20.05 12.33
C ALA A 113 -10.14 19.80 11.29
N CYS A 114 -10.12 18.64 10.61
CA CYS A 114 -11.13 18.25 9.63
C CYS A 114 -12.21 17.32 10.20
N VAL A 115 -12.11 16.90 11.47
CA VAL A 115 -13.16 16.12 12.16
C VAL A 115 -14.12 17.03 12.94
N SER A 116 -13.77 18.30 13.12
CA SER A 116 -14.64 19.32 13.69
C SER A 116 -15.48 19.99 12.60
N VAL A 117 -16.65 19.43 12.31
CA VAL A 117 -17.75 20.17 11.69
C VAL A 117 -18.99 20.01 12.57
N GLU A 118 -19.31 21.12 13.22
CA GLU A 118 -20.57 21.61 13.81
C GLU A 118 -21.54 20.60 14.46
N ALA A 119 -21.72 20.79 15.78
CA ALA A 119 -22.84 20.25 16.54
C ALA A 119 -24.17 20.86 16.03
N GLY A 120 -24.70 20.32 14.92
CA GLY A 120 -25.98 20.81 14.39
C GLY A 120 -26.26 20.51 12.92
N SER A 121 -26.16 19.26 12.47
CA SER A 121 -27.04 18.72 11.40
C SER A 121 -26.74 17.24 11.17
N GLU A 122 -27.77 16.50 10.79
CA GLU A 122 -27.80 15.05 10.67
C GLU A 122 -26.78 14.52 9.64
N ALA A 123 -25.83 13.69 10.10
CA ALA A 123 -25.40 12.49 9.40
C ALA A 123 -24.59 11.58 10.34
N GLU A 124 -25.06 10.36 10.57
CA GLU A 124 -24.38 9.31 11.35
C GLU A 124 -22.94 8.98 10.87
N SER A 125 -22.56 9.46 9.68
CA SER A 125 -21.23 9.33 9.09
C SER A 125 -20.15 10.17 9.78
N VAL A 126 -20.49 11.25 10.49
CA VAL A 126 -19.51 12.06 11.28
C VAL A 126 -19.19 11.37 12.62
N LYS A 127 -20.16 10.66 13.22
CA LYS A 127 -19.96 9.89 14.47
C LYS A 127 -18.99 8.72 14.29
N SER A 128 -18.79 8.23 13.07
CA SER A 128 -17.91 7.09 12.75
C SER A 128 -16.41 7.44 12.86
N MET A 129 -15.99 8.64 12.44
CA MET A 129 -14.60 9.10 12.53
C MET A 129 -14.19 9.41 13.98
N ALA A 130 -15.11 9.97 14.77
CA ALA A 130 -14.93 10.14 16.22
C ALA A 130 -14.71 8.81 16.95
N LYS A 131 -15.21 7.68 16.42
CA LYS A 131 -15.12 6.37 17.06
C LYS A 131 -13.79 5.63 16.78
N THR A 132 -13.01 6.04 15.78
CA THR A 132 -11.67 5.44 15.52
C THR A 132 -10.49 6.35 15.88
N GLY A 133 -10.68 7.68 15.92
CA GLY A 133 -9.64 8.61 16.37
C GLY A 133 -8.37 8.65 15.49
N ARG A 134 -8.40 8.08 14.29
CA ARG A 134 -7.24 8.07 13.37
C ARG A 134 -7.20 9.35 12.55
N VAL A 135 -6.59 10.37 13.14
CA VAL A 135 -6.23 11.63 12.50
C VAL A 135 -4.72 11.83 12.61
N MET A 136 -4.15 12.69 11.77
CA MET A 136 -2.71 12.98 11.78
C MET A 136 -2.45 14.48 11.61
N GLY A 137 -1.87 15.10 12.62
CA GLY A 137 -1.47 16.51 12.60
C GLY A 137 -0.37 16.79 11.57
N LEU A 138 -0.17 18.07 11.21
CA LEU A 138 0.83 18.45 10.19
C LEU A 138 2.27 18.16 10.63
N GLU A 139 2.59 18.38 11.90
CA GLU A 139 3.92 18.09 12.47
C GLU A 139 4.20 16.57 12.49
N GLU A 140 3.26 15.77 13.02
CA GLU A 140 3.34 14.31 12.99
C GLU A 140 3.48 13.80 11.54
N ARG A 141 2.72 14.37 10.60
CA ARG A 141 2.80 14.03 9.18
C ARG A 141 4.18 14.31 8.61
N ALA A 142 4.79 15.44 8.93
CA ALA A 142 6.15 15.75 8.48
C ALA A 142 7.17 14.73 9.00
N LEU A 143 7.05 14.31 10.27
CA LEU A 143 7.89 13.26 10.83
C LEU A 143 7.67 11.90 10.12
N LYS A 144 6.42 11.52 9.85
CA LYS A 144 6.11 10.29 9.12
C LYS A 144 6.55 10.32 7.65
N LEU A 145 6.54 11.49 7.01
CA LEU A 145 7.08 11.66 5.65
C LEU A 145 8.60 11.50 5.65
N LYS A 146 9.29 11.99 6.68
CA LYS A 146 10.73 11.76 6.87
C LYS A 146 11.02 10.27 7.10
N ASP A 147 10.21 9.59 7.91
CA ASP A 147 10.33 8.15 8.11
C ASP A 147 10.08 7.39 6.80
N LEU A 148 9.08 7.80 6.00
CA LEU A 148 8.80 7.23 4.67
C LEU A 148 10.03 7.33 3.76
N ASP A 149 10.64 8.52 3.63
CA ASP A 149 11.85 8.73 2.83
C ASP A 149 13.03 7.87 3.32
N LEU A 150 13.20 7.74 4.64
CA LEU A 150 14.20 6.84 5.22
C LEU A 150 13.94 5.38 4.85
N GLN A 151 12.70 4.90 5.00
CA GLN A 151 12.37 3.50 4.68
C GLN A 151 12.53 3.19 3.19
N LEU A 152 12.19 4.14 2.31
CA LEU A 152 12.45 3.99 0.87
C LEU A 152 13.95 3.93 0.58
N SER A 153 14.75 4.75 1.24
CA SER A 153 16.22 4.70 1.11
C SER A 153 16.80 3.35 1.56
N VAL A 154 16.32 2.81 2.69
CA VAL A 154 16.75 1.49 3.21
C VAL A 154 16.36 0.36 2.26
N LEU A 155 15.11 0.36 1.78
CA LEU A 155 14.63 -0.65 0.84
C LEU A 155 15.39 -0.58 -0.50
N ASP A 156 15.69 0.62 -1.00
CA ASP A 156 16.48 0.82 -2.21
C ASP A 156 17.91 0.28 -2.05
N GLU A 157 18.55 0.60 -0.93
CA GLU A 157 19.90 0.11 -0.63
C GLU A 157 19.93 -1.43 -0.59
N ILE A 158 18.97 -2.06 0.10
CA ILE A 158 18.91 -3.52 0.21
C ILE A 158 18.67 -4.16 -1.16
N ALA A 159 17.70 -3.65 -1.92
CA ALA A 159 17.33 -4.19 -3.22
C ALA A 159 18.48 -4.04 -4.25
N SER A 160 19.20 -2.91 -4.20
CA SER A 160 20.34 -2.62 -5.08
C SER A 160 21.55 -3.55 -4.91
N ARG A 161 21.61 -4.33 -3.81
CA ARG A 161 22.65 -5.35 -3.57
C ARG A 161 22.40 -6.66 -4.33
N GLY A 162 21.21 -6.81 -4.93
CA GLY A 162 20.86 -7.92 -5.80
C GLY A 162 21.18 -7.61 -7.27
N GLU A 163 21.23 -8.66 -8.08
CA GLU A 163 21.29 -8.55 -9.54
C GLU A 163 19.94 -8.92 -10.13
N GLY A 164 19.46 -8.16 -11.12
CA GLY A 164 18.18 -8.39 -11.78
C GLY A 164 17.14 -7.29 -11.52
N PRO A 165 15.95 -7.41 -12.14
CA PRO A 165 14.96 -6.33 -12.15
C PRO A 165 13.96 -6.42 -10.98
N TYR A 166 13.96 -7.51 -10.20
CA TYR A 166 13.04 -7.71 -9.07
C TYR A 166 13.73 -7.41 -7.73
N LEU A 167 12.96 -7.24 -6.65
CA LEU A 167 13.49 -6.84 -5.34
C LEU A 167 14.54 -7.82 -4.78
N CYS A 168 14.44 -9.10 -5.15
CA CYS A 168 15.29 -10.16 -4.62
C CYS A 168 16.14 -10.87 -5.68
N GLY A 169 16.17 -10.37 -6.91
CA GLY A 169 17.05 -10.88 -7.94
C GLY A 169 16.44 -10.89 -9.34
N GLU A 170 16.69 -11.97 -10.07
CA GLU A 170 16.24 -12.15 -11.46
C GLU A 170 14.79 -12.63 -11.59
N GLN A 171 14.19 -13.12 -10.50
CA GLN A 171 12.85 -13.73 -10.52
C GLN A 171 11.89 -12.98 -9.60
N LEU A 172 10.63 -12.94 -10.03
CA LEU A 172 9.53 -12.41 -9.23
C LEU A 172 9.37 -13.22 -7.94
N SER A 173 9.15 -12.54 -6.82
CA SER A 173 9.01 -13.18 -5.52
C SER A 173 7.81 -12.63 -4.74
N LEU A 174 7.49 -13.25 -3.59
CA LEU A 174 6.48 -12.70 -2.69
C LEU A 174 6.81 -11.29 -2.20
N ALA A 175 8.10 -10.90 -2.13
CA ALA A 175 8.46 -9.54 -1.76
C ALA A 175 7.93 -8.51 -2.76
N ASP A 176 8.00 -8.80 -4.05
CA ASP A 176 7.48 -7.92 -5.09
C ASP A 176 5.96 -7.75 -4.96
N LEU A 177 5.24 -8.85 -4.69
CA LEU A 177 3.80 -8.82 -4.48
C LEU A 177 3.38 -8.07 -3.20
N THR A 178 4.19 -8.14 -2.15
CA THR A 178 3.96 -7.43 -0.90
C THR A 178 4.16 -5.93 -1.06
N LEU A 179 5.26 -5.51 -1.68
CA LEU A 179 5.61 -4.08 -1.74
C LEU A 179 4.83 -3.34 -2.83
N PHE A 180 4.55 -3.97 -3.98
CA PHE A 180 3.99 -3.26 -5.14
C PHE A 180 2.71 -2.46 -4.84
N PRO A 181 1.70 -2.97 -4.10
CA PRO A 181 0.52 -2.20 -3.74
C PRO A 181 0.85 -0.89 -3.01
N THR A 182 1.78 -0.92 -2.05
CA THR A 182 2.20 0.29 -1.32
C THR A 182 2.87 1.31 -2.23
N PHE A 183 3.60 0.86 -3.26
CA PHE A 183 4.21 1.74 -4.25
C PHE A 183 3.18 2.36 -5.21
N CYS A 184 2.06 1.68 -5.48
CA CYS A 184 0.92 2.31 -6.15
C CYS A 184 0.37 3.50 -5.34
N TYR A 185 0.28 3.37 -4.01
CA TYR A 185 -0.13 4.48 -3.14
C TYR A 185 0.88 5.64 -3.21
N ILE A 186 2.17 5.34 -3.11
CA ILE A 186 3.23 6.36 -3.17
C ILE A 186 3.19 7.12 -4.50
N ASN A 187 3.16 6.37 -5.62
CA ASN A 187 3.11 6.93 -6.97
C ASN A 187 1.86 7.77 -7.22
N PHE A 188 0.72 7.36 -6.68
CA PHE A 188 -0.54 8.07 -6.90
C PHE A 188 -0.71 9.28 -5.97
N LEU A 189 -0.42 9.11 -4.68
CA LEU A 189 -0.78 10.07 -3.63
C LEU A 189 0.28 11.15 -3.44
N LEU A 190 1.58 10.85 -3.47
CA LEU A 190 2.59 11.87 -3.18
C LEU A 190 2.57 13.05 -4.18
N PRO A 191 2.45 12.82 -5.50
CA PRO A 191 2.31 13.92 -6.45
C PRO A 191 1.04 14.74 -6.23
N ARG A 192 -0.06 14.08 -5.84
CA ARG A 192 -1.36 14.73 -5.68
C ARG A 192 -1.45 15.50 -4.36
N VAL A 193 -1.00 14.93 -3.27
CA VAL A 193 -1.20 15.49 -1.92
C VAL A 193 -0.12 16.50 -1.56
N PHE A 194 1.12 16.30 -2.03
CA PHE A 194 2.30 17.08 -1.61
C PHE A 194 3.03 17.77 -2.76
N ASP A 195 2.52 17.70 -3.99
CA ASP A 195 3.17 18.23 -5.20
C ASP A 195 4.60 17.71 -5.39
N TRP A 196 4.82 16.41 -5.12
CA TRP A 196 6.09 15.70 -5.34
C TRP A 196 6.03 14.86 -6.62
N PRO A 197 6.50 15.38 -7.79
CA PRO A 197 6.22 14.76 -9.09
C PRO A 197 6.92 13.43 -9.30
N ASP A 198 8.13 13.26 -8.75
CA ASP A 198 8.86 11.99 -8.74
C ASP A 198 9.07 11.53 -7.29
N PRO A 199 8.18 10.66 -6.77
CA PRO A 199 8.31 10.07 -5.43
C PRO A 199 9.58 9.25 -5.21
N PHE A 200 10.25 8.79 -6.27
CA PHE A 200 11.36 7.84 -6.20
C PHE A 200 12.70 8.44 -6.59
N TYR A 201 12.81 9.77 -6.67
CA TYR A 201 14.02 10.45 -7.12
C TYR A 201 15.29 10.11 -6.30
N ARG A 202 15.14 9.74 -5.02
CA ARG A 202 16.24 9.27 -4.13
C ARG A 202 16.34 7.75 -4.00
N SER A 203 15.44 7.02 -4.65
CA SER A 203 15.37 5.56 -4.61
C SER A 203 15.38 5.00 -6.05
N PRO A 204 16.52 5.14 -6.76
CA PRO A 204 16.59 4.85 -8.18
C PRO A 204 16.34 3.38 -8.53
N PHE A 205 16.71 2.43 -7.66
CA PHE A 205 16.40 1.02 -7.90
C PHE A 205 14.89 0.80 -7.80
N LEU A 206 14.26 1.26 -6.72
CA LEU A 206 12.83 1.11 -6.51
C LEU A 206 12.01 1.81 -7.59
N GLY A 207 12.43 3.00 -8.04
CA GLY A 207 11.79 3.71 -9.13
C GLY A 207 11.91 2.98 -10.47
N ARG A 208 13.01 2.27 -10.74
CA ARG A 208 13.13 1.40 -11.93
C ARG A 208 12.27 0.15 -11.79
N TRP A 209 12.33 -0.52 -10.64
CA TRP A 209 11.56 -1.71 -10.33
C TRP A 209 10.04 -1.47 -10.46
N PHE A 210 9.53 -0.40 -9.87
CA PHE A 210 8.10 -0.06 -9.94
C PHE A 210 7.64 0.21 -11.37
N ARG A 211 8.44 0.96 -12.15
CA ARG A 211 8.18 1.23 -13.57
C ARG A 211 8.23 -0.05 -14.41
N PHE A 212 9.22 -0.90 -14.17
CA PHE A 212 9.37 -2.19 -14.83
C PHE A 212 8.11 -3.06 -14.61
N LEU A 213 7.73 -3.31 -13.36
CA LEU A 213 6.53 -4.10 -13.06
C LEU A 213 5.25 -3.49 -13.64
N SER A 214 5.12 -2.16 -13.57
CA SER A 214 3.98 -1.44 -14.17
C SER A 214 3.93 -1.51 -15.69
N SER A 215 5.06 -1.82 -16.35
CA SER A 215 5.20 -1.90 -17.80
C SER A 215 5.10 -3.32 -18.36
N LEU A 216 5.08 -4.34 -17.49
CA LEU A 216 4.94 -5.73 -17.93
C LEU A 216 3.67 -5.88 -18.78
N GLY A 217 3.79 -6.62 -19.88
CA GLY A 217 2.67 -6.96 -20.75
C GLY A 217 1.80 -8.10 -20.21
N PRO A 218 0.73 -8.47 -20.93
CA PRO A 218 -0.11 -9.63 -20.65
C PRO A 218 0.72 -10.90 -20.39
N GLN A 219 0.34 -11.71 -19.40
CA GLN A 219 0.93 -13.03 -19.17
C GLN A 219 0.25 -14.04 -20.09
N SER A 220 0.90 -14.37 -21.20
CA SER A 220 0.49 -15.30 -22.28
C SER A 220 -0.68 -14.87 -23.17
N GLU A 221 -0.44 -14.87 -24.48
CA GLU A 221 -1.48 -15.00 -25.50
C GLU A 221 -1.84 -16.49 -25.58
N THR A 222 -2.95 -16.91 -24.97
CA THR A 222 -3.58 -18.15 -25.41
C THR A 222 -4.20 -17.87 -26.78
N GLU A 223 -3.80 -18.62 -27.81
CA GLU A 223 -4.25 -18.47 -29.21
C GLU A 223 -5.78 -18.65 -29.41
N SER A 224 -6.55 -18.90 -28.35
CA SER A 224 -8.00 -18.91 -28.39
C SER A 224 -8.57 -17.58 -27.88
N GLU A 225 -9.04 -16.77 -28.82
CA GLU A 225 -9.92 -15.60 -28.62
C GLU A 225 -9.29 -14.30 -28.11
N GLY A 226 -8.39 -13.68 -28.90
CA GLY A 226 -8.35 -12.24 -29.22
C GLY A 226 -8.48 -11.15 -28.13
N LYS A 227 -8.47 -11.48 -26.84
CA LYS A 227 -8.57 -10.55 -25.71
C LYS A 227 -7.35 -10.73 -24.83
N SER A 228 -6.34 -9.89 -25.06
CA SER A 228 -5.18 -9.81 -24.17
C SER A 228 -5.61 -9.19 -22.83
N SER A 229 -5.57 -9.96 -21.75
CA SER A 229 -5.78 -9.42 -20.41
C SER A 229 -4.59 -8.54 -19.99
N PRO A 230 -4.82 -7.34 -19.41
CA PRO A 230 -3.72 -6.50 -18.94
C PRO A 230 -2.88 -7.22 -17.89
N SER A 231 -1.61 -6.81 -17.75
CA SER A 231 -0.69 -7.48 -16.82
C SER A 231 -1.21 -7.41 -15.38
N PRO A 232 -0.89 -8.43 -14.55
CA PRO A 232 -1.30 -8.47 -13.16
C PRO A 232 -1.01 -7.18 -12.38
N PHE A 233 0.16 -6.59 -12.60
CA PHE A 233 0.60 -5.37 -11.92
C PHE A 233 -0.15 -4.13 -12.40
N LEU A 234 -0.40 -4.02 -13.71
CA LEU A 234 -1.19 -2.93 -14.25
C LEU A 234 -2.61 -2.94 -13.69
N ARG A 235 -3.24 -4.13 -13.62
CA ARG A 235 -4.58 -4.29 -13.03
C ARG A 235 -4.64 -3.85 -11.57
N VAL A 236 -3.69 -4.32 -10.74
CA VAL A 236 -3.61 -3.90 -9.32
C VAL A 236 -3.47 -2.40 -9.21
N ARG A 237 -2.61 -1.79 -10.03
CA ARG A 237 -2.42 -0.33 -10.02
C ARG A 237 -3.70 0.40 -10.39
N GLU A 238 -4.34 0.06 -11.50
CA GLU A 238 -5.56 0.73 -11.97
C GLU A 238 -6.72 0.58 -10.97
N GLU A 239 -6.90 -0.61 -10.39
CA GLU A 239 -7.90 -0.85 -9.35
C GLU A 239 -7.65 0.03 -8.11
N LEU A 240 -6.41 0.06 -7.62
CA LEU A 240 -6.05 0.88 -6.46
C LEU A 240 -6.20 2.38 -6.73
N GLU A 241 -5.69 2.87 -7.85
CA GLU A 241 -5.76 4.28 -8.22
C GLU A 241 -7.21 4.73 -8.43
N THR A 242 -8.06 3.87 -8.99
CA THR A 242 -9.50 4.12 -9.12
C THR A 242 -10.18 4.28 -7.76
N GLU A 243 -9.86 3.40 -6.81
CA GLU A 243 -10.42 3.48 -5.45
C GLU A 243 -9.90 4.70 -4.68
N LEU A 244 -8.60 5.01 -4.81
CA LEU A 244 -7.99 6.19 -4.19
C LEU A 244 -8.57 7.50 -4.74
N GLY A 245 -8.95 7.52 -6.01
CA GLY A 245 -9.55 8.67 -6.69
C GLY A 245 -11.02 8.95 -6.35
N LYS A 246 -11.65 8.17 -5.47
CA LYS A 246 -13.10 8.25 -5.19
C LYS A 246 -13.43 8.34 -3.70
N GLY A 247 -14.70 8.68 -3.41
CA GLY A 247 -15.31 8.56 -2.09
C GLY A 247 -14.56 9.26 -0.95
N GLN A 248 -14.45 8.57 0.20
CA GLN A 248 -13.79 9.10 1.39
C GLN A 248 -12.30 9.39 1.16
N LYS A 249 -11.60 8.53 0.43
CA LYS A 249 -10.15 8.64 0.22
C LYS A 249 -9.77 9.92 -0.52
N LYS A 250 -10.50 10.26 -1.59
CA LYS A 250 -10.30 11.53 -2.29
C LYS A 250 -10.52 12.72 -1.36
N ARG A 251 -11.60 12.70 -0.57
CA ARG A 251 -11.90 13.77 0.41
C ARG A 251 -10.77 13.94 1.43
N ASP A 252 -10.25 12.85 1.99
CA ASP A 252 -9.13 12.90 2.94
C ASP A 252 -7.89 13.55 2.33
N CYS A 253 -7.56 13.20 1.08
CA CYS A 253 -6.43 13.77 0.34
C CYS A 253 -6.60 15.28 0.09
N ASP A 254 -7.80 15.69 -0.36
CA ASP A 254 -8.11 17.10 -0.60
C ASP A 254 -8.04 17.92 0.70
N MET A 255 -8.45 17.34 1.83
CA MET A 255 -8.35 17.97 3.15
C MET A 255 -6.90 18.14 3.60
N ILE A 256 -6.04 17.15 3.39
CA ILE A 256 -4.61 17.27 3.70
C ILE A 256 -4.00 18.41 2.88
N ARG A 257 -4.27 18.45 1.56
CA ARG A 257 -3.78 19.51 0.68
C ARG A 257 -4.23 20.89 1.16
N ALA A 258 -5.50 21.05 1.50
CA ALA A 258 -6.04 22.30 2.01
C ALA A 258 -5.38 22.74 3.33
N ALA A 259 -5.11 21.80 4.24
CA ALA A 259 -4.43 22.09 5.51
C ALA A 259 -2.97 22.56 5.28
N LEU A 260 -2.26 21.91 4.36
CA LEU A 260 -0.89 22.31 3.98
C LEU A 260 -0.86 23.71 3.35
N SER A 261 -1.81 24.04 2.47
CA SER A 261 -1.90 25.37 1.87
C SER A 261 -2.17 26.47 2.91
N ARG A 262 -3.06 26.23 3.88
CA ARG A 262 -3.32 27.20 4.96
C ARG A 262 -2.07 27.45 5.80
N GLN A 263 -1.33 26.41 6.16
CA GLN A 263 -0.08 26.55 6.93
C GLN A 263 0.98 27.39 6.17
N LYS A 264 1.08 27.24 4.84
CA LYS A 264 1.96 28.09 4.01
C LYS A 264 1.55 29.57 4.09
N HIS A 265 0.26 29.88 4.04
CA HIS A 265 -0.24 31.25 4.17
C HIS A 265 -0.01 31.84 5.57
N GLU A 266 -0.27 31.09 6.63
CA GLU A 266 -0.11 31.53 8.02
C GLU A 266 1.35 31.75 8.43
N SER A 267 2.27 30.93 7.91
CA SER A 267 3.70 31.04 8.18
C SER A 267 4.39 32.22 7.46
N GLY A 268 3.66 32.99 6.64
CA GLY A 268 4.23 34.10 5.88
C GLY A 268 5.31 33.68 4.87
N GLN A 269 5.46 32.37 4.60
CA GLN A 269 6.33 31.85 3.55
C GLN A 269 5.73 32.19 2.19
N THR A 270 5.96 33.43 1.76
CA THR A 270 5.90 33.82 0.36
C THR A 270 6.82 32.91 -0.47
N GLU A 271 6.48 32.68 -1.73
CA GLU A 271 7.20 31.86 -2.72
C GLU A 271 8.69 32.22 -2.81
N GLN A 272 9.50 31.78 -1.85
CA GLN A 272 10.94 31.98 -1.87
C GLN A 272 11.60 30.68 -2.32
N THR A 273 12.34 30.78 -3.40
CA THR A 273 13.25 29.72 -3.84
C THR A 273 14.40 29.62 -2.84
N LEU A 274 14.38 28.58 -2.00
CA LEU A 274 15.46 28.28 -1.07
C LEU A 274 16.49 27.38 -1.76
N LYS A 275 17.73 27.88 -1.87
CA LYS A 275 18.88 27.11 -2.34
C LYS A 275 19.64 26.58 -1.13
N TRP A 276 19.51 25.28 -0.88
CA TRP A 276 20.33 24.58 0.11
C TRP A 276 21.64 24.18 -0.55
N VAL A 277 22.75 24.71 -0.05
CA VAL A 277 24.11 24.36 -0.48
C VAL A 277 24.79 23.68 0.70
N TYR A 278 25.48 22.56 0.47
CA TYR A 278 26.40 22.00 1.47
C TYR A 278 27.53 23.01 1.79
N PRO A 279 28.20 22.89 2.94
CA PRO A 279 29.47 23.57 3.16
C PRO A 279 30.46 23.30 2.02
#